data_AF-A0A949UKZ8-F1
#
_entry.id   AF-A0A949UKZ8-F1
#
_cell.length_a   1.000
_cell.length_b   1.000
_cell.length_c   1.000
_cell.angle_alpha   90.00
_cell.angle_beta   90.00
_cell.angle_gamma   90.00
#
_symmetry.space_group_name_H-M   'P 1'
#
loop_
_entity.id
_entity.type
_entity.pdbx_description
1 polymer ?
#
loop_
_entity_poly.entity_id
_entity_poly.type
_entity_poly.pdbx_seq_one_letter_code
_entity_poly.pdbx_strand_id
1 'polypeptide(L)'
;MSDLTPPPPPSSTPPPPPAPGAATTPAPTGPLGKPRSIGLVLLLSIVTFGIWTVVWSYQNGKELKDNSNTGLGGVAYLFITILISPVTMFLMASEVEQLYKREGKEPQITTIWGLWFLLPLIGNIIWYVKIQRAINDYWVTHGSNVSPGI
;
A
#
# COMPACT_ATOMS: atom_id res chain seq x y z
N MET A 1 -5.66 66.25 52.20
CA MET A 1 -5.93 64.86 51.75
C MET A 1 -6.07 64.86 50.25
N SER A 2 -5.23 64.11 49.55
CA SER A 2 -5.56 63.25 48.39
C SER A 2 -4.24 62.82 47.75
N ASP A 3 -3.68 61.76 48.32
CA ASP A 3 -2.56 61.00 47.78
C ASP A 3 -3.07 60.23 46.55
N LEU A 4 -2.55 60.53 45.36
CA LEU A 4 -2.91 59.83 44.11
C LEU A 4 -1.82 58.82 43.81
N THR A 5 -1.94 57.62 44.38
CA THR A 5 -1.11 56.48 43.98
C THR A 5 -1.52 55.97 42.59
N PRO A 6 -0.57 55.71 41.69
CA PRO A 6 -0.87 55.12 40.39
C PRO A 6 -1.35 53.67 40.54
N PRO A 7 -2.20 53.17 39.61
CA PRO A 7 -2.70 51.81 39.65
C PRO A 7 -1.56 50.78 39.43
N PRO A 8 -1.63 49.59 40.04
CA PRO A 8 -0.63 48.55 39.86
C PRO A 8 -0.60 48.04 38.41
N PRO A 9 0.57 47.62 37.89
CA PRO A 9 0.69 47.06 36.55
C PRO A 9 -0.12 45.76 36.42
N PRO A 10 -0.63 45.44 35.21
CA PRO A 10 -1.37 44.20 34.98
C PRO A 10 -0.49 42.99 35.25
N SER A 11 -0.99 42.06 36.06
CA SER A 11 -0.35 40.78 36.36
C SER A 11 -0.16 39.99 35.06
N SER A 12 1.09 39.84 34.60
CA SER A 12 1.42 38.88 33.55
C SER A 12 1.20 37.47 34.11
N THR A 13 0.03 36.89 33.88
CA THR A 13 -0.21 35.49 34.18
C THR A 13 0.82 34.65 33.42
N PRO A 14 1.59 33.77 34.09
CA PRO A 14 2.49 32.87 33.40
C PRO A 14 1.68 31.98 32.45
N PRO A 15 2.24 31.65 31.26
CA PRO A 15 1.55 30.78 30.32
C PRO A 15 1.19 29.46 31.02
N PRO A 16 -0.01 28.90 30.77
CA PRO A 16 -0.43 27.66 31.40
C PRO A 16 0.56 26.54 31.08
N PRO A 17 0.85 25.64 32.03
CA PRO A 17 1.71 24.50 31.78
C PRO A 17 1.14 23.67 30.61
N PRO A 18 1.99 23.11 29.73
CA PRO A 18 1.53 22.30 28.62
C PRO A 18 0.68 21.15 29.16
N ALA A 19 -0.52 20.99 28.58
CA ALA A 19 -1.46 19.96 29.00
C ALA A 19 -0.80 18.56 28.94
N PRO A 20 -0.91 17.73 29.99
CA PRO A 20 -0.44 16.35 29.95
C PRO A 20 -1.24 15.61 28.87
N GLY A 21 -0.62 15.29 27.74
CA GLY A 21 -1.28 14.63 26.62
C GLY A 21 -1.24 15.39 25.29
N ALA A 22 -0.55 16.53 25.20
CA ALA A 22 -0.08 17.03 23.91
C ALA A 22 0.98 16.06 23.37
N ALA A 23 0.51 14.94 22.80
CA ALA A 23 1.35 14.02 22.06
C ALA A 23 2.02 14.85 20.98
N THR A 24 3.34 15.04 21.10
CA THR A 24 4.16 15.61 20.05
C THR A 24 3.94 14.73 18.84
N THR A 25 3.05 15.16 17.93
CA THR A 25 2.84 14.45 16.67
C THR A 25 4.21 14.46 16.01
N PRO A 26 4.82 13.31 15.70
CA PRO A 26 6.14 13.28 15.09
C PRO A 26 6.12 14.23 13.90
N ALA A 27 7.07 15.18 13.88
CA ALA A 27 7.17 16.13 12.78
C ALA A 27 7.21 15.35 11.46
N PRO A 28 6.44 15.74 10.43
CA PRO A 28 6.39 15.01 9.18
C PRO A 28 7.81 14.86 8.62
N THR A 29 8.27 13.62 8.46
CA THR A 29 9.65 13.30 8.13
C THR A 29 10.00 13.67 6.66
N GLY A 30 9.02 14.09 5.86
CA GLY A 30 9.22 14.57 4.48
C GLY A 30 7.93 15.08 3.80
N PRO A 31 7.99 15.47 2.52
CA PRO A 31 6.85 15.98 1.76
C PRO A 31 5.67 14.98 1.74
N LEU A 32 4.44 15.48 1.78
CA LEU A 32 3.24 14.64 1.67
C LEU A 32 3.03 14.17 0.23
N GLY A 33 2.58 12.91 0.07
CA GLY A 33 2.19 12.36 -1.23
C GLY A 33 0.95 13.03 -1.83
N LYS A 34 0.73 12.85 -3.13
CA LYS A 34 -0.44 13.43 -3.82
C LYS A 34 -1.65 12.49 -3.74
N PRO A 35 -2.81 12.93 -3.23
CA PRO A 35 -4.02 12.10 -3.24
C PRO A 35 -4.45 11.80 -4.67
N ARG A 36 -4.89 10.56 -4.93
CA ARG A 36 -5.30 10.07 -6.25
C ARG A 36 -6.68 9.44 -6.18
N SER A 37 -7.50 9.69 -7.20
CA SER A 37 -8.83 9.08 -7.31
C SER A 37 -8.71 7.58 -7.62
N ILE A 38 -9.32 6.74 -6.77
CA ILE A 38 -9.32 5.28 -6.89
C ILE A 38 -9.92 4.87 -8.25
N GLY A 39 -11.04 5.47 -8.64
CA GLY A 39 -11.71 5.18 -9.91
C GLY A 39 -10.86 5.52 -11.14
N LEU A 40 -10.12 6.63 -11.08
CA LEU A 40 -9.22 7.04 -12.16
C LEU A 40 -8.01 6.10 -12.26
N VAL A 41 -7.42 5.71 -11.12
CA VAL A 41 -6.31 4.75 -11.11
C VAL A 41 -6.75 3.40 -11.70
N LEU A 42 -7.93 2.90 -11.35
CA LEU A 42 -8.47 1.67 -11.93
C LEU A 42 -8.76 1.81 -13.43
N LEU A 43 -9.41 2.91 -13.85
CA LEU A 43 -9.73 3.15 -15.25
C LEU A 43 -8.47 3.20 -16.12
N LEU A 44 -7.45 3.97 -15.71
CA LEU A 44 -6.19 4.02 -16.46
C LEU A 44 -5.48 2.66 -16.43
N SER A 45 -5.54 1.91 -15.33
CA SER A 45 -4.95 0.56 -15.27
C SER A 45 -5.57 -0.39 -16.29
N ILE A 46 -6.89 -0.32 -16.48
CA ILE A 46 -7.60 -1.16 -17.46
C ILE A 46 -7.32 -0.67 -18.89
N VAL A 47 -7.51 0.62 -19.16
CA VAL A 47 -7.37 1.21 -20.50
C VAL A 47 -5.95 1.07 -21.06
N THR A 48 -4.94 1.11 -20.17
CA THR A 48 -3.53 0.98 -20.56
C THR A 48 -2.99 -0.45 -20.45
N PHE A 49 -3.85 -1.45 -20.25
CA PHE A 49 -3.45 -2.86 -20.07
C PHE A 49 -2.35 -3.04 -19.01
N GLY A 50 -2.45 -2.31 -17.89
CA GLY A 50 -1.48 -2.39 -16.80
C GLY A 50 -0.24 -1.52 -16.95
N ILE A 51 -0.01 -0.81 -18.07
CA ILE A 51 1.15 0.11 -18.18
C ILE A 51 1.06 1.23 -17.13
N TRP A 52 -0.15 1.71 -16.83
CA TRP A 52 -0.38 2.68 -15.78
C TRP A 52 0.00 2.16 -14.37
N THR A 53 -0.11 0.86 -14.10
CA THR A 53 0.24 0.32 -12.77
C THR A 53 1.74 0.43 -12.50
N VAL A 54 2.58 0.37 -13.55
CA VAL A 54 4.04 0.59 -13.47
C VAL A 54 4.36 2.05 -13.15
N VAL A 55 3.69 2.98 -13.83
CA VAL A 55 3.87 4.42 -13.56
C VAL A 55 3.40 4.76 -12.15
N TRP A 56 2.25 4.21 -11.75
CA TRP A 56 1.68 4.38 -10.43
C TRP A 56 2.58 3.81 -9.33
N SER A 57 3.16 2.61 -9.51
CA SER A 57 4.05 2.00 -8.51
C SER A 57 5.32 2.81 -8.31
N TYR A 58 5.92 3.32 -9.39
CA TYR A 58 7.06 4.24 -9.32
C TYR A 58 6.73 5.50 -8.50
N GLN A 59 5.60 6.15 -8.80
CA GLN A 59 5.20 7.39 -8.12
C GLN A 59 4.96 7.16 -6.62
N ASN A 60 4.22 6.10 -6.27
CA ASN A 60 3.94 5.78 -4.86
C ASN A 60 5.23 5.41 -4.11
N GLY A 61 6.09 4.56 -4.70
CA GLY A 61 7.36 4.19 -4.07
C GLY A 61 8.29 5.40 -3.86
N LYS A 62 8.27 6.38 -4.77
CA LYS A 62 9.01 7.64 -4.59
C LYS A 62 8.41 8.47 -3.45
N GLU A 63 7.10 8.67 -3.44
CA GLU A 63 6.42 9.47 -2.40
C GLU A 63 6.56 8.85 -1.00
N LEU A 64 6.46 7.53 -0.88
CA LEU A 64 6.64 6.81 0.38
C LEU A 64 8.06 6.96 0.93
N LYS A 65 9.07 6.85 0.05
CA LYS A 65 10.48 7.05 0.44
C LYS A 65 10.78 8.50 0.78
N ASP A 66 10.28 9.44 -0.01
CA ASP A 66 10.47 10.88 0.21
C ASP A 66 9.81 11.32 1.54
N ASN A 67 8.66 10.72 1.90
CA ASN A 67 7.95 11.05 3.13
C ASN A 67 8.56 10.39 4.38
N SER A 68 8.92 9.11 4.30
CA SER A 68 9.28 8.32 5.49
C SER A 68 10.79 8.12 5.68
N ASN A 69 11.62 8.63 4.75
CA ASN A 69 13.07 8.41 4.66
C ASN A 69 13.49 6.92 4.75
N THR A 70 12.54 6.00 4.55
CA THR A 70 12.69 4.55 4.69
C THR A 70 11.94 3.88 3.54
N GLY A 71 12.42 2.74 3.04
CA GLY A 71 11.75 1.98 1.97
C GLY A 71 12.54 1.89 0.67
N LEU A 72 12.04 1.08 -0.27
CA LEU A 72 12.76 0.71 -1.50
C LEU A 72 12.90 1.89 -2.48
N GLY A 73 11.91 2.78 -2.53
CA GLY A 73 11.88 3.92 -3.45
C GLY A 73 11.32 3.59 -4.83
N GLY A 74 10.93 4.64 -5.58
CA GLY A 74 10.19 4.49 -6.84
C GLY A 74 10.87 3.65 -7.92
N VAL A 75 12.20 3.78 -8.07
CA VAL A 75 12.96 3.01 -9.09
C VAL A 75 12.94 1.51 -8.78
N ALA A 76 13.10 1.13 -7.51
CA ALA A 76 13.02 -0.27 -7.12
C ALA A 76 11.60 -0.83 -7.33
N TYR A 77 10.57 -0.06 -6.97
CA TYR A 77 9.18 -0.40 -7.28
C TYR A 77 8.93 -0.58 -8.78
N LEU A 78 9.49 0.28 -9.64
CA LEU A 78 9.36 0.16 -11.10
C LEU A 78 9.93 -1.17 -11.60
N PHE A 79 11.16 -1.53 -11.22
CA PHE A 79 11.77 -2.79 -11.65
C PHE A 79 11.03 -4.02 -11.11
N ILE A 80 10.61 -4.00 -9.84
CA ILE A 80 9.85 -5.10 -9.24
C ILE A 80 8.47 -5.24 -9.93
N THR A 81 7.82 -4.13 -10.29
CA THR A 81 6.51 -4.19 -10.97
C THR A 81 6.63 -4.81 -12.35
N ILE A 82 7.68 -4.47 -13.10
CA ILE A 82 7.91 -5.01 -14.45
C ILE A 82 8.27 -6.50 -14.40
N LEU A 83 9.13 -6.91 -13.46
CA LEU A 83 9.66 -8.28 -13.41
C LEU A 83 8.77 -9.24 -12.63
N ILE A 84 8.16 -8.76 -11.54
CA ILE A 84 7.40 -9.56 -10.58
C ILE A 84 6.21 -8.74 -10.09
N SER A 85 5.30 -8.40 -11.01
CA SER A 85 4.10 -7.59 -10.73
C SER A 85 3.34 -7.98 -9.45
N PRO A 86 3.12 -9.28 -9.12
CA PRO A 86 2.38 -9.65 -7.91
C PRO A 86 3.10 -9.28 -6.62
N VAL A 87 4.43 -9.38 -6.61
CA VAL A 87 5.26 -9.11 -5.43
C VAL A 87 5.16 -7.63 -5.03
N THR A 88 4.99 -6.73 -6.00
CA THR A 88 4.79 -5.30 -5.75
C THR A 88 3.59 -5.02 -4.84
N MET A 89 2.48 -5.77 -4.98
CA MET A 89 1.31 -5.60 -4.12
C MET A 89 1.61 -5.94 -2.66
N PHE A 90 2.34 -7.02 -2.40
CA PHE A 90 2.75 -7.40 -1.06
C PHE A 90 3.70 -6.38 -0.44
N LEU A 91 4.69 -5.90 -1.21
CA LEU A 91 5.61 -4.88 -0.72
C LEU A 91 4.88 -3.59 -0.35
N MET A 92 3.99 -3.10 -1.22
CA MET A 92 3.25 -1.87 -0.98
C MET A 92 2.33 -1.98 0.24
N ALA A 93 1.64 -3.12 0.42
CA ALA A 93 0.86 -3.38 1.63
C ALA A 93 1.75 -3.34 2.89
N SER A 94 2.95 -3.93 2.83
CA SER A 94 3.88 -3.96 3.96
C SER A 94 4.46 -2.58 4.32
N GLU A 95 4.73 -1.72 3.32
CA GLU A 95 5.22 -0.35 3.55
C GLU A 95 4.13 0.52 4.19
N VAL A 96 2.88 0.44 3.68
CA VAL A 96 1.74 1.16 4.27
C VAL A 96 1.47 0.67 5.69
N GLU A 97 1.50 -0.64 5.94
CA GLU A 97 1.34 -1.21 7.27
C GLU A 97 2.37 -0.66 8.27
N GLN A 98 3.64 -0.55 7.84
CA GLN A 98 4.70 0.03 8.67
C GLN A 98 4.51 1.52 8.96
N LEU A 99 3.96 2.30 8.02
CA LEU A 99 3.67 3.71 8.25
C LEU A 99 2.61 3.89 9.34
N TYR A 100 1.50 3.15 9.26
CA TYR A 100 0.47 3.19 10.30
C TYR A 100 1.03 2.78 11.67
N LYS A 101 1.82 1.71 11.72
CA LYS A 101 2.46 1.24 12.95
C LYS A 101 3.42 2.26 13.56
N ARG A 102 4.20 2.98 12.74
CA ARG A 102 5.11 4.05 13.20
C ARG A 102 4.37 5.24 13.80
N GLU A 103 3.16 5.50 13.33
CA GLU A 103 2.27 6.52 13.89
C GLU A 103 1.44 6.02 15.08
N GLY A 104 1.65 4.79 15.54
CA GLY A 104 0.88 4.18 16.63
C GLY A 104 -0.58 3.89 16.26
N LYS A 105 -0.91 3.83 14.97
CA LYS A 105 -2.25 3.57 14.45
C LYS A 105 -2.40 2.10 14.05
N GLU A 106 -3.62 1.59 14.19
CA GLU A 106 -4.04 0.30 13.65
C GLU A 106 -3.95 0.33 12.10
N PRO A 107 -3.23 -0.60 11.47
CA PRO A 107 -3.10 -0.63 10.01
C PRO A 107 -4.42 -1.05 9.36
N GLN A 108 -4.93 -0.22 8.43
CA GLN A 108 -6.16 -0.52 7.68
C GLN A 108 -5.95 -1.64 6.65
N ILE A 109 -4.72 -1.79 6.17
CA ILE A 109 -4.31 -2.82 5.22
C ILE A 109 -3.08 -3.51 5.81
N THR A 110 -3.18 -4.83 5.94
CA THR A 110 -2.07 -5.70 6.32
C THR A 110 -1.57 -6.48 5.11
N THR A 111 -0.35 -7.00 5.23
CA THR A 111 0.28 -7.84 4.19
C THR A 111 -0.59 -9.05 3.79
N ILE A 112 -1.50 -9.51 4.66
CA ILE A 112 -2.40 -10.65 4.38
C ILE A 112 -3.36 -10.37 3.22
N TRP A 113 -3.68 -9.10 2.96
CA TRP A 113 -4.52 -8.71 1.83
C TRP A 113 -3.87 -9.03 0.48
N GLY A 114 -2.53 -9.15 0.43
CA GLY A 114 -1.85 -9.61 -0.78
C GLY A 114 -2.20 -11.05 -1.18
N LEU A 115 -2.63 -11.92 -0.23
CA LEU A 115 -2.98 -13.31 -0.55
C LEU A 115 -4.20 -13.43 -1.48
N TRP A 116 -5.03 -12.39 -1.59
CA TRP A 116 -6.14 -12.37 -2.55
C TRP A 116 -5.68 -12.55 -4.01
N PHE A 117 -4.43 -12.19 -4.32
CA PHE A 117 -3.81 -12.48 -5.62
C PHE A 117 -3.74 -13.98 -5.95
N LEU A 118 -3.68 -14.86 -4.94
CA LEU A 118 -3.61 -16.31 -5.15
C LEU A 118 -4.95 -16.92 -5.59
N LEU A 119 -6.08 -16.28 -5.32
CA LEU A 119 -7.40 -16.79 -5.69
C LEU A 119 -7.57 -17.02 -7.21
N PRO A 120 -7.28 -16.05 -8.09
CA PRO A 120 -7.33 -16.29 -9.53
C PRO A 120 -6.29 -17.31 -10.00
N LEU A 121 -5.14 -17.42 -9.33
CA LEU A 121 -4.12 -18.43 -9.65
C LEU A 121 -4.63 -19.85 -9.35
N ILE A 122 -5.21 -20.06 -8.16
CA ILE A 122 -5.84 -21.32 -7.77
C ILE A 122 -7.00 -21.65 -8.71
N GLY A 123 -7.84 -20.67 -9.04
CA GLY A 123 -8.93 -20.84 -9.99
C GLY A 123 -8.45 -21.29 -11.37
N ASN A 124 -7.39 -20.68 -11.89
CA ASN A 124 -6.76 -21.10 -13.16
C ASN A 124 -6.22 -22.52 -13.09
N ILE A 125 -5.54 -22.90 -12.00
CA ILE A 125 -5.01 -24.27 -11.82
C ILE A 125 -6.16 -25.29 -11.85
N ILE A 126 -7.24 -25.05 -11.11
CA ILE A 126 -8.42 -25.93 -11.10
C ILE A 126 -8.99 -26.06 -12.51
N TRP A 127 -9.09 -24.96 -13.25
CA TRP A 127 -9.57 -24.96 -14.62
C TRP A 127 -8.68 -25.81 -15.54
N TYR A 128 -7.37 -25.61 -15.52
CA TYR A 128 -6.43 -26.42 -16.32
C TYR A 128 -6.49 -27.90 -15.98
N VAL A 129 -6.54 -28.25 -14.68
CA VAL A 129 -6.69 -29.65 -14.24
C VAL A 129 -7.98 -30.26 -14.77
N LYS A 130 -9.10 -29.52 -14.70
CA LYS A 130 -10.39 -30.00 -15.21
C LYS A 130 -10.38 -30.17 -16.73
N ILE A 131 -9.85 -29.19 -17.46
CA ILE A 131 -9.73 -29.27 -18.92
C ILE A 131 -8.85 -30.44 -19.33
N GLN A 132 -7.69 -30.61 -18.69
CA GLN A 132 -6.78 -31.70 -19.01
C GLN A 132 -7.40 -33.07 -18.72
N ARG A 133 -8.13 -33.22 -17.61
CA ARG A 133 -8.88 -34.45 -17.31
C ARG A 133 -9.93 -34.73 -18.37
N ALA A 134 -10.74 -33.73 -18.74
CA ALA A 134 -11.78 -33.91 -19.76
C ALA A 134 -11.20 -34.27 -21.13
N ILE A 135 -10.08 -33.66 -21.52
CA ILE A 135 -9.36 -33.99 -22.76
C ILE A 135 -8.83 -35.43 -22.69
N ASN A 136 -8.20 -35.83 -21.58
CA ASN A 136 -7.68 -37.18 -21.42
C ASN A 136 -8.81 -38.23 -21.48
N ASP A 137 -9.91 -38.01 -20.78
CA ASP A 137 -11.09 -38.89 -20.82
C ASP A 137 -11.65 -38.99 -22.24
N TYR A 138 -11.69 -37.87 -22.99
CA TYR A 138 -12.10 -37.87 -24.38
C TYR A 138 -11.19 -38.75 -25.25
N TRP A 139 -9.87 -38.65 -25.13
CA TRP A 139 -8.96 -39.49 -25.91
C TRP A 139 -9.03 -40.97 -25.53
N VAL A 140 -9.14 -41.29 -24.24
CA VAL A 140 -9.29 -42.67 -23.76
C VAL A 140 -10.57 -43.31 -24.31
N THR A 141 -11.68 -42.58 -24.27
CA THR A 141 -12.95 -43.08 -24.84
C THR A 141 -12.89 -43.29 -26.35
N HIS A 142 -11.97 -42.62 -27.05
CA HIS A 142 -11.75 -42.76 -28.49
C HIS A 142 -10.60 -43.72 -28.85
N GLY A 143 -10.19 -44.58 -27.91
CA GLY A 143 -9.25 -45.68 -28.18
C GLY A 143 -7.77 -45.33 -28.01
N SER A 144 -7.45 -44.17 -27.42
CA SER A 144 -6.07 -43.86 -27.02
C SER A 144 -5.66 -44.72 -25.82
N ASN A 145 -4.56 -45.46 -25.96
CA ASN A 145 -3.91 -46.12 -24.82
C ASN A 145 -3.14 -45.07 -24.02
N VAL A 146 -3.40 -44.96 -22.71
CA VAL A 146 -2.72 -43.99 -21.86
C VAL A 146 -1.25 -44.37 -21.74
N SER A 147 -0.40 -43.74 -22.53
CA SER A 147 1.04 -43.72 -22.28
C SER A 147 1.33 -42.41 -21.55
N PRO A 148 1.85 -42.43 -20.32
CA PRO A 148 2.18 -41.19 -19.62
C PRO A 148 3.29 -40.47 -20.40
N GLY A 149 2.90 -39.45 -21.15
CA GLY A 149 3.82 -38.51 -21.77
C GLY A 149 4.03 -37.35 -20.81
N ILE A 150 5.27 -37.22 -20.32
CA ILE A 150 5.82 -36.22 -19.37
C ILE A 150 5.02 -35.98 -18.08
#